data_AF-A0A7S2KIC3-F1
#
_entry.id   AF-A0A7S2KIC3-F1
#
_cell.length_a   1.000
_cell.length_b   1.000
_cell.length_c   1.000
_cell.angle_alpha   90.00
_cell.angle_beta   90.00
_cell.angle_gamma   90.00
#
_symmetry.space_group_name_H-M   'P 1'
#
loop_
_entity.id
_entity.type
_entity.pdbx_description
1 polymer ?
#
loop_
_entity_poly.entity_id
_entity_poly.type
_entity_poly.pdbx_seq_one_letter_code
_entity_poly.pdbx_strand_id
1 'polypeptide(L)'
;NNEFRMLHAACATPCPSNILNVIIKLYPEQAKEQDADGNFPLSIILLASNTNTHSTTPTAMNTAKRSELLIDYCRNECMLLCDIIRLNPEAVRTPNFEGRLPLHIALGSGKMRGWHDGIIQTLMD
;
A
#
# COMPACT_ATOMS: atom_id res chain seq x y z
N ASN A 1 5.83 -12.13 -21.19
CA ASN A 1 6.16 -12.63 -19.85
C ASN A 1 5.35 -11.88 -18.83
N ASN A 2 4.34 -12.50 -18.25
CA ASN A 2 3.62 -11.92 -17.11
C ASN A 2 4.28 -12.50 -15.84
N GLU A 3 5.38 -11.89 -15.40
CA GLU A 3 6.04 -12.32 -14.16
C GLU A 3 5.08 -12.08 -13.00
N PHE A 4 4.66 -13.17 -12.36
CA PHE A 4 3.71 -13.08 -11.25
C PHE A 4 4.40 -12.45 -10.03
N ARG A 5 4.12 -11.17 -9.77
CA ARG A 5 4.64 -10.45 -8.61
C ARG A 5 3.68 -10.54 -7.43
N MET A 6 3.87 -11.57 -6.59
CA MET A 6 3.02 -11.86 -5.45
C MET A 6 2.96 -10.69 -4.45
N LEU A 7 4.06 -9.97 -4.24
CA LEU A 7 4.10 -8.82 -3.34
C LEU A 7 3.21 -7.67 -3.85
N HIS A 8 3.26 -7.35 -5.15
CA HIS A 8 2.38 -6.34 -5.77
C HIS A 8 0.90 -6.72 -5.64
N ALA A 9 0.56 -7.98 -5.91
CA ALA A 9 -0.82 -8.46 -5.78
C ALA A 9 -1.33 -8.38 -4.33
N ALA A 10 -0.48 -8.71 -3.36
CA ALA A 10 -0.81 -8.65 -1.94
C ALA A 10 -0.97 -7.19 -1.45
N CYS A 11 -0.23 -6.24 -2.04
CA CYS A 11 -0.38 -4.81 -1.78
C CYS A 11 -1.65 -4.20 -2.40
N ALA A 12 -2.13 -4.78 -3.50
CA ALA A 12 -3.32 -4.31 -4.21
C ALA A 12 -4.64 -4.75 -3.55
N THR A 13 -4.59 -5.65 -2.57
CA THR A 13 -5.76 -6.29 -1.96
C THR A 13 -5.74 -6.19 -0.44
N PRO A 14 -6.89 -6.37 0.24
CA PRO A 14 -6.94 -6.47 1.70
C PRO A 14 -6.28 -7.78 2.17
N CYS A 15 -4.95 -7.81 2.22
CA CYS A 15 -4.18 -8.95 2.67
C CYS A 15 -3.96 -8.88 4.19
N PRO A 16 -4.31 -9.91 4.97
CA PRO A 16 -4.00 -9.96 6.40
C PRO A 16 -2.50 -9.80 6.67
N SER A 17 -2.13 -9.01 7.68
CA SER A 17 -0.74 -8.63 7.97
C SER A 17 0.19 -9.84 8.17
N ASN A 18 -0.32 -10.92 8.76
CA ASN A 18 0.45 -12.16 8.94
C ASN A 18 0.80 -12.84 7.62
N ILE A 19 -0.13 -12.87 6.66
CA ILE A 19 0.10 -13.41 5.32
C ILE A 19 1.07 -12.50 4.57
N LEU A 20 0.86 -11.19 4.64
CA LEU A 20 1.71 -10.22 3.99
C LEU A 20 3.16 -10.25 4.51
N ASN A 21 3.36 -10.39 5.82
CA ASN A 21 4.67 -10.59 6.43
C ASN A 21 5.38 -11.84 5.91
N VAL A 22 4.63 -12.92 5.65
CA VAL A 22 5.18 -14.13 5.03
C VAL A 22 5.59 -13.83 3.58
N ILE A 23 4.73 -13.14 2.81
CA ILE A 23 5.02 -12.78 1.41
C ILE A 23 6.27 -11.91 1.30
N ILE A 24 6.43 -10.89 2.16
CA ILE A 24 7.63 -10.03 2.18
C ILE A 24 8.89 -10.86 2.46
N LYS A 25 8.81 -11.85 3.35
CA LYS A 25 9.95 -12.72 3.68
C LYS A 25 10.27 -13.71 2.55
N LEU A 26 9.26 -14.15 1.81
CA LEU A 26 9.43 -15.10 0.70
C LEU A 26 9.91 -14.41 -0.58
N TYR A 27 9.50 -13.17 -0.81
CA TYR A 27 9.75 -12.43 -2.05
C TYR A 27 10.28 -10.99 -1.80
N PRO A 28 11.36 -10.83 -1.02
CA PRO A 28 11.89 -9.50 -0.68
C PRO A 28 12.44 -8.74 -1.91
N GLU A 29 12.88 -9.46 -2.95
CA GLU A 29 13.38 -8.90 -4.19
C GLU A 29 12.30 -8.12 -4.96
N GLN A 30 11.04 -8.55 -4.88
CA GLN A 30 9.92 -7.90 -5.57
C GLN A 30 9.65 -6.47 -5.08
N ALA A 31 10.14 -6.11 -3.89
CA ALA A 31 10.09 -4.72 -3.41
C ALA A 31 10.88 -3.75 -4.31
N LYS A 32 11.84 -4.27 -5.08
CA LYS A 32 12.70 -3.51 -6.01
C LYS A 32 12.25 -3.61 -7.47
N GLU A 33 11.09 -4.19 -7.71
CA GLU A 33 10.58 -4.39 -9.06
C GLU A 33 9.40 -3.45 -9.32
N GLN A 34 9.41 -2.83 -10.49
CA GLN A 34 8.25 -2.11 -11.00
C GLN A 34 7.32 -3.09 -11.72
N ASP A 35 6.00 -2.93 -11.54
CA ASP A 35 4.99 -3.62 -12.33
C ASP A 35 4.90 -3.05 -13.76
N ALA A 36 3.87 -3.47 -14.51
CA ALA A 36 3.64 -3.02 -15.88
C ALA A 36 3.35 -1.52 -16.01
N ASP A 37 2.91 -0.87 -14.92
CA ASP A 37 2.60 0.56 -14.86
C ASP A 37 3.76 1.38 -14.26
N GLY A 38 4.89 0.73 -13.97
CA GLY A 38 6.04 1.38 -13.35
C GLY A 38 5.89 1.52 -11.83
N ASN A 39 4.91 0.88 -11.20
CA ASN A 39 4.67 1.02 -9.77
C ASN A 39 5.48 0.00 -8.98
N PHE A 40 6.18 0.49 -7.96
CA PHE A 40 6.66 -0.37 -6.87
C PHE A 40 5.49 -0.81 -5.98
N PRO A 41 5.66 -1.87 -5.17
CA PRO A 41 4.68 -2.25 -4.16
C PRO A 41 4.28 -1.10 -3.22
N LEU A 42 5.23 -0.22 -2.90
CA LEU A 42 5.00 1.01 -2.14
C LEU A 42 3.87 1.82 -2.76
N SER A 43 3.98 2.19 -4.04
CA SER A 43 2.98 2.99 -4.77
C SER A 43 1.61 2.32 -4.82
N ILE A 44 1.56 0.99 -4.94
CA ILE A 44 0.31 0.23 -4.95
C ILE A 44 -0.43 0.37 -3.62
N ILE A 45 0.26 0.30 -2.48
CA ILE A 45 -0.37 0.51 -1.16
C ILE A 45 -1.01 1.90 -1.08
N LEU A 46 -0.30 2.92 -1.59
CA LEU A 46 -0.81 4.30 -1.59
C LEU A 46 -2.04 4.46 -2.50
N LEU A 47 -2.17 3.63 -3.54
CA LEU A 47 -3.32 3.59 -4.48
C LEU A 47 -4.50 2.75 -3.95
N ALA A 48 -4.27 1.51 -3.55
CA ALA A 48 -5.27 0.49 -3.20
C ALA A 48 -6.18 0.93 -2.05
N SER A 49 -5.65 1.86 -1.24
CA SER A 49 -6.34 2.61 -0.22
C SER A 49 -7.70 3.20 -0.64
N ASN A 50 -7.98 3.48 -1.91
CA ASN A 50 -9.27 4.09 -2.33
C ASN A 50 -10.33 3.12 -2.88
N THR A 51 -10.15 1.80 -2.83
CA THR A 51 -11.15 0.84 -3.33
C THR A 51 -12.32 0.60 -2.36
N ASN A 52 -12.89 1.68 -1.82
CA ASN A 52 -14.26 1.68 -1.31
C ASN A 52 -15.15 2.36 -2.35
N THR A 53 -15.33 1.75 -3.51
CA THR A 53 -16.47 2.06 -4.38
C THR A 53 -17.29 0.79 -4.60
N HIS A 54 -18.34 0.69 -3.77
CA HIS A 54 -19.64 0.13 -4.11
C HIS A 54 -19.69 -1.23 -4.85
N SER A 55 -19.74 -2.32 -4.09
CA SER A 55 -20.66 -3.40 -4.44
C SER A 55 -21.71 -3.54 -3.33
N THR A 56 -22.93 -3.24 -3.72
CA THR A 56 -24.17 -3.28 -2.96
C THR A 56 -24.47 -4.67 -2.43
N THR A 57 -24.37 -4.86 -1.12
CA THR A 57 -25.39 -5.56 -0.31
C THR A 57 -25.33 -5.03 1.11
N PRO A 58 -26.34 -4.30 1.60
CA PRO A 58 -26.42 -3.89 2.99
C PRO A 58 -26.93 -5.05 3.84
N THR A 59 -26.09 -6.05 4.09
CA THR A 59 -26.38 -7.07 5.11
C THR A 59 -25.60 -6.73 6.37
N ALA A 60 -26.19 -5.84 7.16
CA ALA A 60 -26.07 -5.72 8.62
C ALA A 60 -24.73 -6.13 9.28
N MET A 61 -23.61 -5.52 8.89
CA MET A 61 -22.40 -5.55 9.72
C MET A 61 -22.19 -4.17 10.35
N ASN A 62 -22.44 -4.13 11.66
CA ASN A 62 -22.34 -3.00 12.58
C ASN A 62 -21.25 -1.99 12.16
N THR A 63 -21.67 -0.75 11.91
CA THR A 63 -20.85 0.42 11.55
C THR A 63 -19.69 0.68 12.54
N ALA A 64 -19.80 0.27 13.81
CA ALA A 64 -18.74 0.38 14.81
C ALA A 64 -17.60 -0.66 14.63
N LYS A 65 -17.92 -1.87 14.17
CA LYS A 65 -16.89 -2.89 13.85
C LYS A 65 -16.08 -2.49 12.61
N ARG A 66 -16.70 -1.74 11.69
CA ARG A 66 -16.06 -1.25 10.47
C ARG A 66 -15.00 -0.18 10.78
N SER A 67 -15.25 0.70 11.75
CA SER A 67 -14.25 1.66 12.22
C SER A 67 -13.08 1.01 12.97
N GLU A 68 -13.33 -0.02 13.78
CA GLU A 68 -12.25 -0.76 14.46
C GLU A 68 -11.34 -1.53 13.48
N LEU A 69 -11.94 -2.21 12.49
CA LEU A 69 -11.20 -2.86 11.39
C LEU A 69 -10.39 -1.87 10.57
N LEU A 70 -10.91 -0.67 10.31
CA LEU A 70 -10.20 0.38 9.57
C LEU A 70 -9.05 0.99 10.39
N ILE A 71 -9.20 1.14 11.71
CA ILE A 71 -8.13 1.65 12.59
C ILE A 71 -6.99 0.62 12.68
N ASP A 72 -7.32 -0.67 12.77
CA ASP A 72 -6.31 -1.73 12.77
C ASP A 72 -5.66 -1.88 11.38
N TYR A 73 -6.44 -1.73 10.31
CA TYR A 73 -5.94 -1.72 8.93
C TYR A 73 -4.99 -0.55 8.65
N CYS A 74 -5.33 0.68 9.05
CA CYS A 74 -4.43 1.85 8.92
C CYS A 74 -3.14 1.69 9.74
N ARG A 75 -3.21 1.11 10.95
CA ARG A 75 -2.03 0.84 11.78
C ARG A 75 -1.11 -0.22 11.15
N ASN A 76 -1.68 -1.26 10.53
CA ASN A 76 -0.94 -2.32 9.87
C ASN A 76 -0.37 -1.91 8.51
N GLU A 77 -1.10 -1.11 7.72
CA GLU A 77 -0.60 -0.50 6.48
C GLU A 77 0.67 0.32 6.74
N CYS A 78 0.75 1.00 7.88
CA CYS A 78 1.91 1.81 8.23
C CYS A 78 3.16 0.98 8.59
N MET A 79 2.99 -0.19 9.23
CA MET A 79 4.10 -1.12 9.48
C MET A 79 4.61 -1.72 8.16
N LEU A 80 3.69 -2.07 7.26
CA LEU A 80 4.01 -2.54 5.91
C LEU A 80 4.78 -1.50 5.09
N LEU A 81 4.32 -0.25 5.13
CA LEU A 81 4.94 0.88 4.43
C LEU A 81 6.40 1.03 4.87
N CYS A 82 6.65 0.95 6.18
CA CYS A 82 8.00 0.95 6.74
C CYS A 82 8.85 -0.23 6.26
N ASP A 83 8.31 -1.44 6.23
CA ASP A 83 9.07 -2.62 5.81
C ASP A 83 9.41 -2.59 4.31
N ILE A 84 8.48 -2.14 3.46
CA ILE A 84 8.75 -1.96 2.03
C ILE A 84 9.74 -0.83 1.77
N ILE A 85 9.63 0.30 2.48
CA ILE A 85 10.62 1.38 2.39
C ILE A 85 12.00 0.90 2.82
N ARG A 86 12.11 0.07 3.88
CA ARG A 86 13.39 -0.51 4.30
C ARG A 86 14.01 -1.43 3.25
N LEU A 87 13.19 -2.19 2.53
CA LEU A 87 13.65 -3.09 1.48
C LEU A 87 14.09 -2.33 0.22
N ASN A 88 13.44 -1.21 -0.08
CA ASN A 88 13.75 -0.38 -1.24
C ASN A 88 13.54 1.13 -0.96
N PRO A 89 14.50 1.80 -0.32
CA PRO A 89 14.36 3.23 0.02
C PRO A 89 14.31 4.13 -1.22
N GLU A 90 15.00 3.75 -2.29
CA GLU A 90 15.03 4.49 -3.56
C GLU A 90 13.65 4.53 -4.24
N ALA A 91 12.74 3.62 -3.90
CA ALA A 91 11.36 3.63 -4.42
C ALA A 91 10.66 4.95 -4.12
N VAL A 92 10.96 5.60 -2.99
CA VAL A 92 10.34 6.87 -2.57
C VAL A 92 10.64 7.99 -3.58
N ARG A 93 11.80 7.94 -4.22
CA ARG A 93 12.27 8.97 -5.16
C ARG A 93 12.13 8.56 -6.62
N THR A 94 11.64 7.35 -6.88
CA THR A 94 11.54 6.83 -8.24
C THR A 94 10.11 6.98 -8.75
N PRO A 95 9.88 7.73 -9.84
CA PRO A 95 8.55 7.87 -10.40
C PRO A 95 8.11 6.60 -11.13
N ASN A 96 6.80 6.40 -11.19
CA ASN A 96 6.21 5.40 -12.09
C ASN A 96 6.31 5.83 -13.57
N PHE A 97 5.80 5.02 -14.50
CA PHE A 97 5.90 5.34 -15.93
C PHE A 97 5.09 6.56 -16.38
N GLU A 98 4.17 7.04 -15.54
CA GLU A 98 3.46 8.30 -15.74
C GLU A 98 4.21 9.52 -15.14
N GLY A 99 5.42 9.33 -14.63
CA GLY A 99 6.21 10.39 -14.00
C GLY A 99 5.79 10.73 -12.58
N ARG A 100 4.92 9.94 -11.94
CA ARG A 100 4.40 10.21 -10.59
C ARG A 100 5.26 9.54 -9.52
N LEU A 101 5.84 10.35 -8.64
CA LEU A 101 6.41 9.88 -7.37
C LEU A 101 5.34 9.29 -6.43
N PRO A 102 5.74 8.40 -5.50
CA PRO A 102 4.90 7.93 -4.40
C PRO A 102 4.19 9.07 -3.64
N LEU A 103 4.85 10.21 -3.43
CA LEU A 103 4.22 11.38 -2.79
C LEU A 103 3.05 11.95 -3.60
N HIS A 104 3.16 12.04 -4.93
CA HIS A 104 2.06 12.48 -5.79
C HIS A 104 0.88 11.52 -5.71
N ILE A 105 1.16 10.22 -5.65
CA ILE A 105 0.16 9.17 -5.51
C ILE A 105 -0.56 9.29 -4.15
N ALA A 106 0.21 9.46 -3.07
CA ALA A 106 -0.33 9.67 -1.72
C ALA A 106 -1.22 10.91 -1.61
N LEU A 107 -0.81 12.02 -2.23
CA LEU A 107 -1.60 13.25 -2.28
C LEU A 107 -2.89 13.06 -3.08
N GLY A 108 -2.79 12.40 -4.24
CA GLY A 108 -3.92 12.10 -5.11
C GLY A 108 -4.94 11.12 -4.50
N SER A 109 -4.53 10.29 -3.54
CA SER A 109 -5.44 9.33 -2.89
C SER A 109 -6.31 9.93 -1.77
N GLY A 110 -6.03 11.15 -1.32
CA GLY A 110 -6.84 11.86 -0.32
C GLY A 110 -6.72 11.34 1.11
N LYS A 111 -5.77 10.44 1.39
CA LYS A 111 -5.62 9.73 2.69
C LYS A 111 -4.56 10.28 3.65
N MET A 112 -3.92 11.41 3.36
CA MET A 112 -2.91 12.00 4.27
C MET A 112 -3.39 12.21 5.71
N ARG A 113 -4.71 12.35 5.95
CA ARG A 113 -5.26 12.54 7.30
C ARG A 113 -5.15 11.32 8.24
N GLY A 114 -4.87 10.13 7.71
CA GLY A 114 -4.79 8.89 8.48
C GLY A 114 -3.38 8.32 8.65
N TRP A 115 -2.38 8.90 7.98
CA TRP A 115 -1.00 8.46 8.11
C TRP A 115 -0.30 9.23 9.22
N HIS A 116 0.52 8.52 10.00
CA HIS A 116 1.37 9.15 11.01
C HIS A 116 2.32 10.13 10.32
N ASP A 117 2.60 11.27 10.96
CA ASP A 117 3.53 12.30 10.45
C ASP A 117 4.87 11.72 9.98
N GLY A 118 5.35 10.64 10.62
CA GLY A 118 6.58 9.95 10.23
C GLY A 118 6.56 9.36 8.81
N ILE A 119 5.43 8.86 8.32
CA ILE A 119 5.33 8.32 6.94
C ILE A 119 5.31 9.46 5.94
N ILE A 120 4.58 10.53 6.26
CA ILE A 120 4.54 11.74 5.42
C ILE A 120 5.94 12.33 5.31
N GLN A 121 6.67 12.44 6.43
CA GLN A 121 8.06 12.87 6.45
C GLN A 121 8.95 11.95 5.62
N THR A 122 8.82 10.62 5.78
CA THR A 122 9.62 9.65 5.00
C THR A 122 9.37 9.76 3.50
N LEU A 123 8.15 10.15 3.06
CA LEU A 123 7.83 10.38 1.66
C LEU A 123 8.28 11.76 1.14
N MET A 124 8.56 12.70 2.03
CA MET A 124 9.06 14.04 1.70
C MET A 124 10.59 14.11 1.66
N ASP A 125 11.27 13.28 2.47
CA ASP A 125 12.73 13.27 2.60
C ASP A 125 13.40 12.69 1.36
#